data_AF-A0A3P6UHM3-F1
#
_entry.id   AF-A0A3P6UHM3-F1
#
_cell.length_a   1.000
_cell.length_b   1.000
_cell.length_c   1.000
_cell.angle_alpha   90.00
_cell.angle_beta   90.00
_cell.angle_gamma   90.00
#
_symmetry.space_group_name_H-M   'P 1'
#
loop_
_entity.id
_entity.type
_entity.pdbx_description
1 polymer ?
#
loop_
_entity_poly.entity_id
_entity_poly.type
_entity_poly.pdbx_seq_one_letter_code
_entity_poly.pdbx_strand_id
1 'polypeptide(L)'
;MAKPFAAQGSGSYAAISVLERDFRNNMSEEDAVNLVQRALHAGMHGDNASGNSLNLVIMRPDKTEFRGPIVPDFCKKPEPIDLSYKFKSGATKVLKRKTIKFDVIESMDISH
;
A
#
# COMPACT_ATOMS: atom_id res chain seq x y z
N MET A 1 -22.89 21.11 -4.99
CA MET A 1 -22.22 21.28 -3.68
C MET A 1 -21.00 20.38 -3.67
N ALA A 2 -19.82 20.92 -3.35
CA ALA A 2 -18.62 20.11 -3.16
C ALA A 2 -18.72 19.36 -1.81
N LYS A 3 -18.39 18.07 -1.77
CA LYS A 3 -18.33 17.30 -0.52
C LYS A 3 -16.96 17.54 0.14
N PRO A 4 -16.89 17.77 1.47
CA PRO A 4 -15.63 17.99 2.16
C PRO A 4 -14.75 16.74 2.26
N PHE A 5 -15.34 15.55 2.16
CA PHE A 5 -14.64 14.27 2.16
C PHE A 5 -15.38 13.24 1.29
N ALA A 6 -14.66 12.19 0.90
CA ALA A 6 -15.22 11.02 0.24
C ALA A 6 -14.35 9.79 0.55
N ALA A 7 -14.98 8.61 0.57
CA ALA A 7 -14.30 7.32 0.61
C ALA A 7 -14.94 6.41 -0.45
N GLN A 8 -14.14 5.57 -1.09
CA GLN A 8 -14.53 4.69 -2.20
C GLN A 8 -13.88 3.30 -2.03
N GLY A 9 -14.37 2.30 -2.76
CA GLY A 9 -13.91 0.91 -2.66
C GLY A 9 -14.73 0.05 -1.68
N SER A 10 -14.32 -1.20 -1.48
CA SER A 10 -15.04 -2.19 -0.65
C SER A 10 -15.04 -1.81 0.84
N GLY A 11 -13.93 -1.28 1.36
CA GLY A 11 -13.83 -0.77 2.74
C GLY A 11 -14.46 0.60 2.97
N SER A 12 -15.14 1.18 1.97
CA SER A 12 -15.64 2.55 2.05
C SER A 12 -16.69 2.76 3.14
N TYR A 13 -17.55 1.78 3.42
CA TYR A 13 -18.58 1.94 4.45
C TYR A 13 -17.99 2.15 5.84
N ALA A 14 -16.95 1.38 6.20
CA ALA A 14 -16.25 1.54 7.47
C ALA A 14 -15.48 2.87 7.55
N ALA A 15 -14.83 3.26 6.44
CA ALA A 15 -14.13 4.55 6.36
C ALA A 15 -15.10 5.75 6.47
N ILE A 16 -16.21 5.74 5.73
CA ILE A 16 -17.24 6.79 5.75
C ILE A 16 -17.83 6.92 7.16
N SER A 17 -18.04 5.80 7.86
CA SER A 17 -18.58 5.83 9.24
C SER A 17 -17.69 6.63 10.19
N VAL A 18 -16.36 6.55 10.04
CA VAL A 18 -15.41 7.36 10.82
C VAL A 18 -15.39 8.82 10.35
N LEU A 19 -15.41 9.04 9.04
CA LEU A 19 -15.41 10.40 8.47
C LEU A 19 -16.66 11.19 8.89
N GLU A 20 -17.85 10.60 8.79
CA GLU A 20 -19.11 11.24 9.17
C GLU A 20 -19.18 11.55 10.68
N ARG A 21 -18.61 10.67 11.52
CA ARG A 21 -18.63 10.85 12.98
C ARG A 21 -17.65 11.93 13.46
N ASP A 22 -16.45 11.96 12.89
CA ASP A 22 -15.31 12.69 13.48
C ASP A 22 -14.90 13.93 12.68
N PHE A 23 -15.44 14.16 11.47
CA PHE A 23 -15.14 15.34 10.67
C PHE A 23 -15.64 16.63 11.34
N ARG A 24 -14.80 17.66 11.30
CA ARG A 24 -15.13 19.01 11.76
C ARG A 24 -14.68 20.04 10.73
N ASN A 25 -15.40 21.14 10.61
CA ASN A 25 -14.94 22.26 9.81
C ASN A 25 -13.67 22.86 10.45
N ASN A 26 -12.75 23.35 9.62
CA ASN A 26 -11.51 24.03 10.05
C ASN A 26 -10.58 23.17 10.92
N MET A 27 -10.44 21.87 10.61
CA MET A 27 -9.43 21.01 11.23
C MET A 27 -8.01 21.48 10.89
N SER A 28 -7.08 21.30 11.83
CA SER A 28 -5.66 21.41 11.51
C SER A 28 -5.25 20.32 10.52
N GLU A 29 -4.15 20.52 9.83
CA GLU A 29 -3.60 19.49 8.94
C GLU A 29 -3.34 18.18 9.70
N GLU A 30 -2.78 18.27 10.92
CA GLU A 30 -2.52 17.11 11.77
C GLU A 30 -3.81 16.38 12.16
N ASP A 31 -4.86 17.12 12.54
CA ASP A 31 -6.17 16.55 12.84
C ASP A 31 -6.76 15.84 11.61
N ALA A 32 -6.65 16.44 10.43
CA ALA A 32 -7.16 15.87 9.18
C ALA A 32 -6.39 14.60 8.78
N VAL A 33 -5.06 14.61 8.89
CA VAL A 33 -4.20 13.44 8.66
C VAL A 33 -4.58 12.31 9.61
N ASN A 34 -4.74 12.60 10.90
CA ASN A 34 -5.14 11.63 11.91
C ASN A 34 -6.54 11.07 11.65
N LEU A 35 -7.49 11.91 11.21
CA LEU A 35 -8.84 11.47 10.82
C LEU A 35 -8.80 10.50 9.63
N VAL A 36 -8.09 10.87 8.56
CA VAL A 36 -7.96 10.03 7.36
C VAL A 36 -7.29 8.70 7.70
N GLN A 37 -6.26 8.71 8.54
CA GLN A 37 -5.60 7.50 8.99
C GLN A 37 -6.54 6.59 9.80
N ARG A 38 -7.35 7.14 10.72
CA ARG A 38 -8.37 6.35 11.44
C ARG A 38 -9.43 5.77 10.51
N ALA A 39 -9.89 6.55 9.53
CA ALA A 39 -10.88 6.09 8.56
C ALA A 39 -10.32 4.93 7.69
N LEU A 40 -9.07 5.05 7.24
CA LEU A 40 -8.39 3.96 6.54
C LEU A 40 -8.20 2.73 7.42
N HIS A 41 -7.80 2.88 8.69
CA HIS A 41 -7.70 1.75 9.61
C HIS A 41 -9.04 1.03 9.81
N ALA A 42 -10.16 1.76 9.90
CA ALA A 42 -11.49 1.16 9.97
C ALA A 42 -11.83 0.37 8.70
N GLY A 43 -11.51 0.91 7.52
CA GLY A 43 -11.65 0.19 6.24
C GLY A 43 -10.78 -1.07 6.18
N MET A 44 -9.50 -0.95 6.50
CA MET A 44 -8.54 -2.06 6.48
C MET A 44 -8.87 -3.17 7.49
N HIS A 45 -9.41 -2.81 8.66
CA HIS A 45 -9.76 -3.79 9.68
C HIS A 45 -11.16 -4.39 9.46
N GLY A 46 -12.08 -3.63 8.87
CA GLY A 46 -13.47 -4.03 8.65
C GLY A 46 -13.77 -4.69 7.30
N ASP A 47 -12.86 -4.62 6.33
CA ASP A 47 -13.03 -5.21 5.00
C ASP A 47 -11.89 -6.18 4.65
N ASN A 48 -12.25 -7.43 4.33
CA ASN A 48 -11.29 -8.51 4.02
C ASN A 48 -10.47 -8.24 2.75
N ALA A 49 -10.96 -7.39 1.85
CA ALA A 49 -10.27 -7.04 0.60
C ALA A 49 -9.39 -5.77 0.74
N SER A 50 -9.34 -5.16 1.93
CA SER A 50 -8.55 -3.95 2.21
C SER A 50 -7.50 -4.25 3.28
N GLY A 51 -6.23 -3.87 3.08
CA GLY A 51 -5.20 -4.14 4.10
C GLY A 51 -3.75 -3.89 3.67
N ASN A 52 -2.82 -4.54 4.37
CA ASN A 52 -1.36 -4.45 4.19
C ASN A 52 -0.72 -3.14 4.66
N SER A 53 -0.84 -2.07 3.89
CA SER A 53 -0.18 -0.80 4.17
C SER A 53 -1.00 0.36 3.65
N LEU A 54 -0.85 1.54 4.24
CA LEU A 54 -1.48 2.77 3.77
C LEU A 54 -0.44 3.79 3.31
N ASN A 55 -0.85 4.64 2.37
CA ASN A 55 -0.09 5.79 1.90
C ASN A 55 -0.96 7.04 2.06
N LEU A 56 -0.35 8.14 2.47
CA LEU A 56 -1.00 9.44 2.61
C LEU A 56 -0.32 10.43 1.67
N VAL A 57 -1.14 11.24 1.00
CA VAL A 57 -0.67 12.34 0.15
C VAL A 57 -1.29 13.62 0.68
N ILE A 58 -0.45 14.54 1.14
CA ILE A 58 -0.87 15.83 1.69
C ILE A 58 -0.55 16.88 0.65
N MET A 59 -1.59 17.52 0.12
CA MET A 59 -1.46 18.55 -0.93
C MET A 59 -1.77 19.92 -0.34
N ARG A 60 -0.80 20.83 -0.46
CA ARG A 60 -0.88 22.27 -0.12
C ARG A 60 -0.69 23.06 -1.43
N PRO A 61 -1.10 24.34 -1.50
CA PRO A 61 -0.97 25.13 -2.74
C PRO A 61 0.45 25.16 -3.33
N ASP A 62 1.47 25.09 -2.48
CA ASP A 62 2.90 25.20 -2.81
C ASP A 62 3.67 23.88 -2.70
N LYS A 63 3.11 22.87 -2.03
CA LYS A 63 3.84 21.66 -1.65
C LYS A 63 2.95 20.42 -1.62
N THR A 64 3.45 19.35 -2.24
CA THR A 64 2.91 17.99 -2.09
C THR A 64 3.86 17.14 -1.27
N GLU A 65 3.31 16.39 -0.32
CA GLU A 65 4.07 15.51 0.56
C GLU A 65 3.50 14.09 0.53
N PHE A 66 4.37 13.11 0.28
CA PHE A 66 4.03 11.70 0.24
C PHE A 66 4.53 11.04 1.53
N ARG A 67 3.64 10.34 2.24
CA ARG A 67 3.98 9.56 3.44
C ARG A 67 3.58 8.11 3.24
N GLY A 68 4.55 7.21 3.26
CA GLY A 68 4.31 5.77 3.20
C GLY A 68 5.37 4.98 2.42
N PRO A 69 5.28 3.64 2.41
CA PRO A 69 4.18 2.84 2.98
C PRO A 69 4.23 2.79 4.51
N ILE A 70 3.09 3.07 5.15
CA ILE A 70 2.89 2.91 6.60
C ILE A 70 2.19 1.57 6.82
N VAL A 71 2.82 0.68 7.58
CA VAL A 71 2.24 -0.64 7.91
C VAL A 71 1.62 -0.55 9.31
N PRO A 72 0.27 -0.64 9.44
CA PRO A 72 -0.39 -0.66 10.74
C PRO A 72 0.04 -1.88 11.56
N ASP A 73 0.01 -1.78 12.89
CA ASP A 73 0.43 -2.88 13.76
C ASP A 73 -0.42 -4.15 13.56
N PHE A 74 -1.72 -4.00 13.28
CA PHE A 74 -2.62 -5.12 12.97
C PHE A 74 -2.35 -5.77 11.59
N CYS A 75 -1.52 -5.16 10.74
CA CYS A 75 -1.08 -5.74 9.47
C CYS A 75 0.32 -6.36 9.55
N LYS A 76 1.06 -6.12 10.63
CA LYS A 76 2.37 -6.77 10.83
C LYS A 76 2.14 -8.23 11.15
N LYS A 77 2.90 -9.10 10.49
CA LYS A 77 2.80 -10.54 10.75
C LYS A 77 3.20 -10.80 12.20
N PRO A 78 2.28 -11.31 13.05
CA PRO A 78 2.55 -11.43 14.49
C PRO A 78 3.54 -12.55 14.78
N GLU A 79 3.56 -13.59 13.93
CA GLU A 79 4.37 -14.79 14.16
C GLU A 79 5.46 -14.96 13.09
N PRO A 80 6.70 -15.28 13.53
CA PRO A 80 7.76 -15.66 12.60
C PRO A 80 7.40 -16.96 11.89
N ILE A 81 7.96 -17.16 10.70
CA ILE A 81 7.81 -18.44 9.99
C ILE A 81 8.82 -19.41 10.59
N ASP A 82 8.33 -20.37 11.39
CA ASP A 82 9.20 -21.35 12.07
C ASP A 82 9.88 -22.34 11.11
N LEU A 83 9.29 -22.55 9.93
CA LEU A 83 9.77 -23.53 8.95
C LEU A 83 10.54 -22.88 7.80
N SER A 84 11.75 -23.37 7.54
CA SER A 84 12.51 -22.97 6.34
C SER A 84 12.13 -23.83 5.14
N TYR A 85 11.46 -23.24 4.15
CA TYR A 85 11.10 -23.91 2.89
C TYR A 85 12.20 -23.82 1.81
N LYS A 86 13.47 -23.78 2.21
CA LYS A 86 14.62 -23.78 1.29
C LYS A 86 14.99 -25.21 0.92
N PHE A 87 14.46 -25.70 -0.20
CA PHE A 87 14.80 -27.02 -0.72
C PHE A 87 16.25 -27.06 -1.24
N LYS A 88 16.91 -28.22 -1.09
CA LYS A 88 18.25 -28.44 -1.62
C LYS A 88 18.24 -28.37 -3.16
N SER A 89 19.33 -27.88 -3.75
CA SER A 89 19.50 -27.90 -5.21
C SER A 89 19.36 -29.34 -5.73
N GLY A 90 18.60 -29.53 -6.81
CA GLY A 90 18.32 -30.85 -7.37
C GLY A 90 17.05 -31.54 -6.82
N ALA A 91 16.32 -30.94 -5.88
CA ALA A 91 15.05 -31.51 -5.40
C ALA A 91 13.97 -31.64 -6.48
N THR A 92 13.98 -30.76 -7.49
CA THR A 92 13.02 -30.78 -8.60
C THR A 92 13.52 -31.67 -9.74
N LYS A 93 12.71 -32.66 -10.15
CA LYS A 93 13.00 -33.51 -11.33
C LYS A 93 12.90 -32.68 -12.62
N VAL A 94 14.03 -32.53 -13.33
CA VAL A 94 14.09 -31.79 -14.61
C VAL A 94 13.92 -32.76 -15.78
N LEU A 95 12.92 -32.54 -16.65
CA LEU A 95 12.66 -33.38 -17.82
C LEU A 95 13.50 -32.98 -19.05
N LYS A 96 13.65 -31.68 -19.29
CA LYS A 96 14.45 -31.11 -20.38
C LYS A 96 15.14 -29.85 -19.88
N ARG A 97 16.41 -29.65 -20.27
CA ARG A 97 17.21 -28.47 -19.94
C ARG A 97 17.74 -27.87 -21.23
N LYS A 98 17.52 -26.58 -21.46
CA LYS A 98 18.11 -25.81 -22.55
C LYS A 98 18.86 -24.63 -21.94
N THR A 99 20.15 -24.52 -22.26
CA THR A 99 20.95 -23.35 -21.86
C THR A 99 20.88 -22.32 -22.97
N ILE A 100 20.34 -21.14 -22.67
CA ILE A 100 20.32 -19.99 -23.57
C ILE A 100 21.45 -19.07 -23.11
N LYS A 101 22.41 -18.82 -24.01
CA LYS A 101 23.43 -17.79 -23.81
C LYS A 101 22.86 -16.48 -24.34
N PHE A 102 22.90 -15.44 -23.53
CA PHE A 102 22.53 -14.10 -23.95
C PHE A 102 23.81 -13.31 -24.13
N ASP A 103 24.01 -12.76 -25.33
CA ASP A 103 25.05 -11.76 -25.57
C ASP A 103 24.42 -10.38 -25.37
N VAL A 104 24.96 -9.60 -24.44
CA VAL A 104 24.52 -8.22 -24.20
C VAL A 104 25.09 -7.37 -25.32
N ILE A 105 24.25 -7.03 -26.30
CA ILE A 105 24.60 -6.08 -27.36
C ILE A 105 24.17 -4.70 -26.86
N GLU A 106 25.12 -3.90 -26.38
CA GLU A 106 24.92 -2.47 -26.15
C GLU A 106 24.87 -1.75 -27.50
N SER A 107 23.70 -1.66 -28.12
CA SER A 107 23.50 -0.74 -29.24
C SER A 107 23.32 0.67 -28.68
N MET A 108 24.42 1.39 -28.48
CA MET A 108 24.39 2.83 -28.23
C MET A 108 24.66 3.56 -29.56
N ASP A 109 23.63 3.77 -30.36
CA ASP A 109 23.62 4.78 -31.41
C ASP A 109 22.79 5.97 -30.91
N ILE A 110 23.44 6.87 -30.19
CA ILE A 110 22.97 8.24 -30.01
C ILE A 110 23.86 9.11 -30.90
N SER A 111 23.62 9.02 -32.20
CA SER A 111 23.88 10.14 -33.09
C SER A 111 22.54 10.50 -33.71
N HIS A 112 22.06 11.71 -33.42
CA HIS A 112 21.39 12.69 -34.28
C HIS A 112 21.03 13.89 -33.41
#